data_AF-A0A8C7YKI8-F1
#
_entry.id   AF-A0A8C7YKI8-F1
#
_cell.length_a   1.000
_cell.length_b   1.000
_cell.length_c   1.000
_cell.angle_alpha   90.00
_cell.angle_beta   90.00
_cell.angle_gamma   90.00
#
_symmetry.space_group_name_H-M   'P 1'
#
loop_
_entity.id
_entity.type
_entity.pdbx_description
1 polymer ?
#
loop_
_entity_poly.entity_id
_entity_poly.type
_entity_poly.pdbx_seq_one_letter_code
_entity_poly.pdbx_strand_id
1 'polypeptide(L)'
;RSMEARDATAGAFVSRSGKEQTAKKEDAAPRAKSPPTQSRMEQIFGFKAEDLSSWQNLVVLLNRPTDPASLGIFRFLFGMLMAIDVTQERGLSHLDYKYLDGAPVCRFPLFDFLQPLPLDWMYFLYLVMFLGALGIMLGCFYRLSCLMFISTYWYVFFLDKTAWNNHSYLYGLIGFQLTLMDGNRYWSVDGLRRPSIRNAHVPLWNYTLLRTQIFIVYFIAGIKKLDADWVEGYSMSYLAHHRLFDPFKVVLPVELVSLLVVHGGGLVLDLTAGFLLFFDATRPYAFFFVSYFHCMNSQLFSIGMFSYTMLATSPLFCYPDWPRRFFARFPSFLTCYRTTFHSESPKHRFFFISSLFTNKARTFLPSYCRFSLRVDAGKITATC
;
A
#
# COMPACT_ATOMS: atom_id res chain seq x y z
N ARG A 1 -78.73 -76.60 45.39
CA ARG A 1 -78.21 -77.92 45.86
C ARG A 1 -76.72 -77.72 46.17
N SER A 2 -76.25 -78.21 47.33
CA SER A 2 -74.86 -78.62 47.65
C SER A 2 -73.68 -77.87 46.98
N MET A 3 -72.94 -77.05 47.74
CA MET A 3 -71.55 -77.33 48.23
C MET A 3 -70.46 -76.74 47.31
N GLU A 4 -69.57 -75.84 47.78
CA GLU A 4 -68.33 -76.08 48.55
C GLU A 4 -67.27 -76.89 47.77
N ALA A 5 -65.98 -76.52 47.68
CA ALA A 5 -65.23 -75.28 48.01
C ALA A 5 -63.94 -75.28 47.10
N ARG A 6 -62.90 -74.42 47.15
CA ARG A 6 -62.28 -73.56 48.18
C ARG A 6 -61.35 -72.51 47.49
N ASP A 7 -61.02 -71.42 48.20
CA ASP A 7 -59.74 -70.66 48.33
C ASP A 7 -58.58 -70.87 47.32
N ALA A 8 -57.72 -69.90 46.96
CA ALA A 8 -57.59 -68.43 47.13
C ALA A 8 -56.40 -67.93 46.23
N THR A 9 -56.02 -66.66 46.02
CA THR A 9 -56.38 -65.35 46.61
C THR A 9 -56.18 -64.20 45.57
N ALA A 10 -56.53 -62.95 45.93
CA ALA A 10 -56.32 -61.66 45.25
C ALA A 10 -54.93 -61.47 44.56
N GLY A 11 -54.70 -60.57 43.59
CA GLY A 11 -55.32 -59.26 43.20
C GLY A 11 -54.18 -58.23 43.00
N ALA A 12 -54.25 -57.09 42.30
CA ALA A 12 -55.29 -56.26 41.67
C ALA A 12 -54.74 -55.71 40.30
N PHE A 13 -55.49 -55.25 39.28
CA PHE A 13 -56.37 -54.04 39.19
C PHE A 13 -55.63 -52.73 39.60
N VAL A 14 -55.59 -51.59 38.88
CA VAL A 14 -56.24 -51.01 37.65
C VAL A 14 -55.18 -50.04 37.01
N SER A 15 -55.14 -49.55 35.76
CA SER A 15 -56.02 -49.44 34.56
C SER A 15 -55.22 -49.78 33.27
N ARG A 16 -55.64 -49.63 32.00
CA ARG A 16 -56.77 -49.01 31.24
C ARG A 16 -56.79 -47.49 31.02
N SER A 17 -56.08 -47.02 29.97
CA SER A 17 -56.67 -46.18 28.91
C SER A 17 -55.77 -46.17 27.67
N GLY A 18 -56.35 -46.16 26.46
CA GLY A 18 -55.60 -46.01 25.22
C GLY A 18 -55.56 -44.55 24.76
N LYS A 19 -54.43 -44.12 24.20
CA LYS A 19 -54.40 -42.97 23.28
C LYS A 19 -53.29 -43.14 22.25
N GLU A 20 -53.67 -42.88 21.01
CA GLU A 20 -52.88 -43.02 19.80
C GLU A 20 -51.81 -41.93 19.74
N GLN A 21 -50.52 -42.31 19.72
CA GLN A 21 -49.42 -41.39 19.47
C GLN A 21 -48.39 -42.00 18.51
N THR A 22 -48.23 -41.29 17.40
CA THR A 22 -47.20 -41.40 16.37
C THR A 22 -45.84 -41.88 16.88
N ALA A 23 -45.36 -43.00 16.31
CA ALA A 23 -43.99 -43.47 16.53
C ALA A 23 -42.98 -42.40 16.07
N LYS A 24 -41.96 -42.14 16.90
CA LYS A 24 -40.90 -41.18 16.58
C LYS A 24 -40.14 -41.62 15.33
N LYS A 25 -40.04 -40.71 14.37
CA LYS A 25 -39.00 -40.73 13.35
C LYS A 25 -37.78 -40.02 13.93
N GLU A 26 -36.70 -40.74 14.19
CA GLU A 26 -35.44 -40.11 14.61
C GLU A 26 -34.74 -39.56 13.36
N ASP A 27 -34.89 -38.26 13.11
CA ASP A 27 -34.24 -37.59 11.99
C ASP A 27 -32.72 -37.49 12.26
N ALA A 28 -31.99 -38.47 11.72
CA ALA A 28 -30.53 -38.50 11.75
C ALA A 28 -29.96 -37.21 11.13
N ALA A 29 -29.28 -36.41 11.95
CA ALA A 29 -28.72 -35.13 11.52
C ALA A 29 -27.81 -35.31 10.29
N PRO A 30 -27.93 -34.46 9.25
CA PRO A 30 -27.14 -34.60 8.03
C PRO A 30 -25.66 -34.48 8.37
N ARG A 31 -24.87 -35.52 8.07
CA ARG A 31 -23.42 -35.53 8.26
C ARG A 31 -22.84 -34.27 7.64
N ALA A 32 -22.19 -33.45 8.47
CA ALA A 32 -21.49 -32.26 8.01
C ALA A 32 -20.50 -32.65 6.91
N LYS A 33 -20.69 -32.11 5.71
CA LYS A 33 -19.76 -32.34 4.60
C LYS A 33 -18.40 -31.83 5.05
N SER A 34 -17.38 -32.68 4.97
CA SER A 34 -15.98 -32.26 5.12
C SER A 34 -15.72 -31.07 4.20
N PRO A 35 -15.02 -30.02 4.65
CA PRO A 35 -14.71 -28.88 3.80
C PRO A 35 -14.00 -29.38 2.53
N PRO A 36 -14.36 -28.85 1.33
CA PRO A 36 -13.77 -29.33 0.09
C PRO A 36 -12.26 -29.16 0.13
N THR A 37 -11.53 -30.24 -0.13
CA THR A 37 -10.06 -30.23 -0.14
C THR A 37 -9.57 -29.22 -1.18
N GLN A 38 -9.05 -28.09 -0.71
CA GLN A 38 -8.58 -27.01 -1.59
C GLN A 38 -7.53 -27.56 -2.56
N SER A 39 -7.62 -27.15 -3.83
CA SER A 39 -6.66 -27.62 -4.82
C SER A 39 -5.27 -27.08 -4.51
N ARG A 40 -4.21 -27.78 -4.94
CA ARG A 40 -2.83 -27.29 -4.78
C ARG A 40 -2.63 -25.92 -5.43
N MET A 41 -3.38 -25.61 -6.50
CA MET A 41 -3.38 -24.29 -7.15
C MET A 41 -4.08 -23.23 -6.27
N GLU A 42 -5.23 -23.55 -5.69
CA GLU A 42 -5.97 -22.68 -4.77
C GLU A 42 -5.15 -22.35 -3.50
N GLN A 43 -4.39 -23.32 -2.99
CA GLN A 43 -3.47 -23.14 -1.86
C GLN A 43 -2.24 -22.27 -2.19
N ILE A 44 -1.72 -22.33 -3.42
CA ILE A 44 -0.49 -21.63 -3.83
C ILE A 44 -0.76 -20.21 -4.36
N PHE A 45 -1.88 -20.02 -5.07
CA PHE A 45 -2.20 -18.79 -5.80
C PHE A 45 -3.46 -18.06 -5.28
N GLY A 46 -4.29 -18.70 -4.46
CA GLY A 46 -5.54 -18.10 -3.94
C GLY A 46 -6.66 -17.97 -4.98
N PHE A 47 -6.61 -18.72 -6.08
CA PHE A 47 -7.63 -18.89 -7.11
C PHE A 47 -7.47 -20.27 -7.79
N LYS A 48 -8.47 -20.71 -8.57
CA LYS A 48 -8.54 -22.05 -9.18
C LYS A 48 -8.26 -22.03 -10.69
N ALA A 49 -8.04 -23.19 -11.29
CA ALA A 49 -7.80 -23.30 -12.74
C ALA A 49 -9.01 -22.83 -13.57
N GLU A 50 -10.21 -23.13 -13.08
CA GLU A 50 -11.49 -22.77 -13.68
C GLU A 50 -11.72 -21.25 -13.66
N ASP A 51 -11.13 -20.53 -12.69
CA ASP A 51 -11.24 -19.06 -12.62
C ASP A 51 -10.54 -18.36 -13.81
N LEU A 52 -9.62 -19.06 -14.50
CA LEU A 52 -8.94 -18.57 -15.71
C LEU A 52 -9.51 -19.16 -17.01
N SER A 53 -10.43 -20.12 -16.96
CA SER A 53 -10.85 -20.88 -18.15
C SER A 53 -11.80 -20.13 -19.08
N SER A 54 -12.29 -18.95 -18.68
CA SER A 54 -13.15 -18.09 -19.51
C SER A 54 -13.00 -16.62 -19.11
N TRP A 55 -13.34 -15.71 -20.03
CA TRP A 55 -13.35 -14.26 -19.77
C TRP A 55 -14.31 -13.90 -18.63
N GLN A 56 -15.48 -14.53 -18.58
CA GLN A 56 -16.48 -14.32 -17.53
C GLN A 56 -15.93 -14.71 -16.16
N ASN A 57 -15.28 -15.88 -16.03
CA ASN A 57 -14.68 -16.33 -14.78
C ASN A 57 -13.54 -15.39 -14.34
N LEU A 58 -12.69 -14.96 -15.28
CA LEU A 58 -11.62 -14.00 -15.02
C LEU A 58 -12.14 -12.65 -14.52
N VAL A 59 -13.22 -12.13 -15.14
CA VAL A 59 -13.88 -10.89 -14.70
C VAL A 59 -14.50 -11.04 -13.30
N VAL A 60 -15.07 -12.20 -12.97
CA VAL A 60 -15.59 -12.51 -11.62
C VAL A 60 -14.44 -12.57 -10.60
N LEU A 61 -13.33 -13.25 -10.90
CA LEU A 61 -12.14 -13.31 -10.05
C LEU A 61 -11.56 -11.91 -9.81
N LEU A 62 -11.40 -11.10 -10.87
CA LEU A 62 -10.84 -9.75 -10.78
C LEU A 62 -11.75 -8.76 -10.03
N ASN A 63 -13.05 -9.02 -9.96
CA ASN A 63 -13.99 -8.23 -9.15
C ASN A 63 -14.26 -8.82 -7.76
N ARG A 64 -13.58 -9.92 -7.36
CA ARG A 64 -13.73 -10.53 -6.04
C ARG A 64 -13.49 -9.50 -4.92
N PRO A 65 -14.44 -9.32 -3.98
CA PRO A 65 -14.27 -8.45 -2.83
C PRO A 65 -13.02 -8.80 -2.02
N THR A 66 -12.16 -7.80 -1.83
CA THR A 66 -10.84 -7.93 -1.21
C THR A 66 -10.66 -6.83 -0.16
N ASP A 67 -9.98 -7.12 0.95
CA ASP A 67 -9.82 -6.14 2.04
C ASP A 67 -9.02 -4.90 1.57
N PRO A 68 -9.44 -3.66 1.91
CA PRO A 68 -8.80 -2.45 1.44
C PRO A 68 -7.52 -2.05 2.20
N ALA A 69 -7.14 -2.75 3.27
CA ALA A 69 -6.12 -2.24 4.20
C ALA A 69 -4.74 -2.05 3.56
N SER A 70 -4.19 -3.07 2.89
CA SER A 70 -2.88 -2.96 2.26
C SER A 70 -2.84 -1.90 1.15
N LEU A 71 -3.93 -1.71 0.40
CA LEU A 71 -4.04 -0.65 -0.62
C LEU A 71 -4.05 0.75 0.04
N GLY A 72 -4.74 0.90 1.17
CA GLY A 72 -4.74 2.16 1.93
C GLY A 72 -3.39 2.50 2.56
N ILE A 73 -2.63 1.50 3.04
CA ILE A 73 -1.24 1.68 3.50
C ILE A 73 -0.34 2.09 2.34
N PHE A 74 -0.39 1.38 1.22
CA PHE A 74 0.40 1.71 0.04
C PHE A 74 0.11 3.13 -0.46
N ARG A 75 -1.16 3.52 -0.57
CA ARG A 75 -1.58 4.89 -0.91
C ARG A 75 -0.97 5.92 0.05
N PHE A 76 -1.00 5.66 1.36
CA PHE A 76 -0.42 6.57 2.36
C PHE A 76 1.09 6.72 2.12
N LEU A 77 1.83 5.61 2.03
CA LEU A 77 3.28 5.63 1.85
C LEU A 77 3.67 6.27 0.50
N PHE A 78 3.00 5.92 -0.60
CA PHE A 78 3.25 6.52 -1.90
C PHE A 78 3.01 8.04 -1.88
N GLY A 79 1.87 8.51 -1.35
CA GLY A 79 1.59 9.95 -1.26
C GLY A 79 2.60 10.71 -0.38
N MET A 80 3.06 10.09 0.71
CA MET A 80 4.12 10.63 1.57
C MET A 80 5.46 10.75 0.83
N LEU A 81 5.88 9.69 0.13
CA LEU A 81 7.11 9.67 -0.65
C LEU A 81 7.04 10.66 -1.82
N MET A 82 5.88 10.80 -2.47
CA MET A 82 5.68 11.79 -3.54
C MET A 82 5.70 13.24 -3.03
N ALA A 83 5.26 13.50 -1.80
CA ALA A 83 5.40 14.84 -1.20
C ALA A 83 6.89 15.21 -0.96
N ILE A 84 7.73 14.23 -0.62
CA ILE A 84 9.19 14.39 -0.48
C ILE A 84 9.84 14.53 -1.88
N ASP A 85 9.46 13.68 -2.84
CA ASP A 85 9.95 13.68 -4.23
C ASP A 85 9.66 15.02 -4.95
N VAL A 86 8.47 15.59 -4.74
CA VAL A 86 8.08 16.90 -5.27
C VAL A 86 8.90 18.04 -4.65
N THR A 87 9.23 17.95 -3.36
CA THR A 87 9.98 19.00 -2.67
C THR A 87 11.47 18.98 -2.97
N GLN A 88 12.09 17.80 -2.96
CA GLN A 88 13.53 17.61 -3.14
C GLN A 88 13.88 17.30 -4.61
N GLU A 89 13.56 16.08 -5.07
CA GLU A 89 14.03 15.54 -6.36
C GLU A 89 13.53 16.30 -7.59
N ARG A 90 12.30 16.84 -7.55
CA ARG A 90 11.73 17.58 -8.70
C ARG A 90 12.08 19.07 -8.67
N GLY A 91 12.67 19.55 -7.57
CA GLY A 91 13.26 20.88 -7.47
C GLY A 91 12.29 22.00 -7.11
N LEU A 92 11.24 21.76 -6.30
CA LEU A 92 10.47 22.87 -5.70
C LEU A 92 11.35 23.73 -4.79
N SER A 93 12.38 23.16 -4.16
CA SER A 93 13.41 23.89 -3.39
C SER A 93 14.43 24.66 -4.25
N HIS A 94 14.45 24.45 -5.57
CA HIS A 94 15.44 24.99 -6.53
C HIS A 94 14.76 25.45 -7.84
N LEU A 95 13.52 25.94 -7.71
CA LEU A 95 12.63 26.23 -8.83
C LEU A 95 13.06 27.51 -9.56
N ASP A 96 13.65 28.44 -8.82
CA ASP A 96 14.43 29.58 -9.30
C ASP A 96 15.57 29.13 -10.22
N TYR A 97 16.55 28.37 -9.72
CA TYR A 97 17.70 27.90 -10.52
C TYR A 97 17.27 27.12 -11.77
N LYS A 98 16.16 26.38 -11.69
CA LYS A 98 15.64 25.54 -12.77
C LYS A 98 14.92 26.32 -13.89
N TYR A 99 14.29 27.45 -13.59
CA TYR A 99 13.42 28.16 -14.55
C TYR A 99 13.68 29.68 -14.70
N LEU A 100 14.46 30.30 -13.81
CA LEU A 100 14.87 31.71 -13.89
C LEU A 100 16.22 31.88 -14.60
N ASP A 101 17.22 31.07 -14.22
CA ASP A 101 18.62 31.22 -14.66
C ASP A 101 18.91 30.70 -16.07
N GLY A 102 17.88 30.39 -16.86
CA GLY A 102 18.02 30.07 -18.29
C GLY A 102 18.72 28.73 -18.60
N ALA A 103 18.57 27.72 -17.73
CA ALA A 103 19.13 26.39 -17.92
C ALA A 103 18.84 25.79 -19.32
N PRO A 104 19.78 25.07 -19.95
CA PRO A 104 19.66 24.62 -21.34
C PRO A 104 18.56 23.55 -21.52
N VAL A 105 17.38 23.98 -21.98
CA VAL A 105 16.18 23.13 -22.08
C VAL A 105 16.27 22.13 -23.23
N CYS A 106 16.51 20.85 -22.93
CA CYS A 106 16.33 19.77 -23.90
C CYS A 106 14.89 19.26 -23.86
N ARG A 107 14.11 19.41 -24.93
CA ARG A 107 12.71 18.94 -24.99
C ARG A 107 12.56 17.56 -25.62
N PHE A 108 11.43 16.92 -25.36
CA PHE A 108 11.00 15.75 -26.13
C PHE A 108 10.52 16.19 -27.52
N PRO A 109 10.98 15.56 -28.63
CA PRO A 109 10.55 15.93 -29.98
C PRO A 109 9.04 15.82 -30.26
N LEU A 110 8.29 15.08 -29.43
CA LEU A 110 6.83 14.94 -29.52
C LEU A 110 6.07 16.00 -28.68
N PHE A 111 6.77 16.74 -27.82
CA PHE A 111 6.22 17.72 -26.88
C PHE A 111 7.04 19.02 -26.89
N ASP A 112 7.63 19.37 -28.04
CA ASP A 112 8.45 20.56 -28.26
C ASP A 112 7.67 21.87 -28.03
N PHE A 113 6.37 21.85 -28.34
CA PHE A 113 5.40 22.89 -28.05
C PHE A 113 5.23 23.18 -26.55
N LEU A 114 5.58 22.24 -25.66
CA LEU A 114 5.36 22.39 -24.22
C LEU A 114 6.38 23.35 -23.60
N GLN A 115 5.95 24.59 -23.34
CA GLN A 115 6.77 25.60 -22.66
C GLN A 115 6.54 25.54 -21.13
N PRO A 116 7.57 25.85 -20.31
CA PRO A 116 7.35 26.17 -18.90
C PRO A 116 6.45 27.41 -18.79
N LEU A 117 5.61 27.47 -17.76
CA LEU A 117 4.87 28.68 -17.40
C LEU A 117 5.83 29.74 -16.81
N PRO A 118 5.43 31.02 -16.70
CA PRO A 118 6.18 32.01 -15.93
C PRO A 118 6.41 31.54 -14.48
N LEU A 119 7.50 32.00 -13.86
CA LEU A 119 8.02 31.44 -12.59
C LEU A 119 6.97 31.34 -11.48
N ASP A 120 6.15 32.38 -11.28
CA ASP A 120 5.07 32.41 -10.27
C ASP A 120 4.01 31.32 -10.50
N TRP A 121 3.68 31.06 -11.77
CA TRP A 121 2.75 30.01 -12.16
C TRP A 121 3.37 28.62 -12.01
N MET A 122 4.69 28.48 -12.17
CA MET A 122 5.40 27.24 -11.87
C MET A 122 5.42 26.95 -10.37
N TYR A 123 5.63 27.95 -9.50
CA TYR A 123 5.45 27.79 -8.06
C TYR A 123 4.03 27.35 -7.69
N PHE A 124 3.00 27.97 -8.28
CA PHE A 124 1.60 27.55 -8.09
C PHE A 124 1.36 26.10 -8.57
N LEU A 125 1.93 25.70 -9.71
CA LEU A 125 1.77 24.37 -10.27
C LEU A 125 2.41 23.29 -9.40
N TYR A 126 3.63 23.52 -8.89
CA TYR A 126 4.27 22.60 -7.94
C TYR A 126 3.54 22.57 -6.57
N LEU A 127 2.94 23.68 -6.13
CA LEU A 127 2.07 23.68 -4.95
C LEU A 127 0.82 22.81 -5.16
N VAL A 128 0.17 22.88 -6.33
CA VAL A 128 -0.95 22.00 -6.70
C VAL A 128 -0.51 20.53 -6.73
N MET A 129 0.69 20.24 -7.27
CA MET A 129 1.28 18.90 -7.29
C MET A 129 1.51 18.36 -5.86
N PHE A 130 2.11 19.17 -4.98
CA PHE A 130 2.39 18.84 -3.59
C PHE A 130 1.11 18.62 -2.77
N LEU A 131 0.12 19.50 -2.90
CA LEU A 131 -1.20 19.34 -2.29
C LEU A 131 -1.95 18.11 -2.83
N GLY A 132 -1.75 17.76 -4.10
CA GLY A 132 -2.17 16.50 -4.70
C GLY A 132 -1.56 15.29 -3.99
N ALA A 133 -0.24 15.27 -3.83
CA ALA A 133 0.49 14.20 -3.12
C ALA A 133 0.04 14.05 -1.65
N LEU A 134 -0.13 15.15 -0.92
CA LEU A 134 -0.66 15.14 0.45
C LEU A 134 -2.14 14.68 0.50
N GLY A 135 -2.95 15.05 -0.49
CA GLY A 135 -4.34 14.59 -0.61
C GLY A 135 -4.44 13.09 -0.90
N ILE A 136 -3.52 12.54 -1.72
CA ILE A 136 -3.33 11.10 -1.91
C ILE A 136 -2.92 10.45 -0.58
N MET A 137 -1.90 10.97 0.12
CA MET A 137 -1.40 10.47 1.40
C MET A 137 -2.50 10.38 2.47
N LEU A 138 -3.35 11.41 2.58
CA LEU A 138 -4.45 11.46 3.55
C LEU A 138 -5.75 10.79 3.05
N GLY A 139 -5.84 10.45 1.77
CA GLY A 139 -7.09 9.98 1.16
C GLY A 139 -8.22 11.00 1.33
N CYS A 140 -7.93 12.28 1.12
CA CYS A 140 -8.85 13.40 1.28
C CYS A 140 -9.22 13.96 -0.10
N PHE A 141 -10.51 14.04 -0.44
CA PHE A 141 -10.98 14.37 -1.80
C PHE A 141 -10.30 13.51 -2.88
N TYR A 142 -10.09 12.22 -2.57
CA TYR A 142 -9.03 11.40 -3.15
C TYR A 142 -8.91 11.42 -4.68
N ARG A 143 -10.03 11.31 -5.41
CA ARG A 143 -10.03 11.32 -6.88
C ARG A 143 -9.58 12.69 -7.45
N LEU A 144 -9.95 13.80 -6.80
CA LEU A 144 -9.47 15.14 -7.16
C LEU A 144 -7.97 15.30 -6.86
N SER A 145 -7.50 14.83 -5.70
CA SER A 145 -6.07 14.89 -5.36
C SER A 145 -5.19 14.04 -6.29
N CYS A 146 -5.71 12.88 -6.73
CA CYS A 146 -5.08 12.10 -7.80
C CYS A 146 -5.00 12.91 -9.11
N LEU A 147 -6.09 13.57 -9.53
CA LEU A 147 -6.10 14.42 -10.73
C LEU A 147 -5.14 15.63 -10.62
N MET A 148 -5.12 16.31 -9.47
CA MET A 148 -4.19 17.42 -9.18
C MET A 148 -2.73 16.97 -9.30
N PHE A 149 -2.38 15.85 -8.66
CA PHE A 149 -1.03 15.30 -8.74
C PHE A 149 -0.68 14.87 -10.17
N ILE A 150 -1.52 14.04 -10.82
CA ILE A 150 -1.14 13.38 -12.06
C ILE A 150 -1.05 14.32 -13.27
N SER A 151 -1.90 15.36 -13.32
CA SER A 151 -1.87 16.37 -14.38
C SER A 151 -0.63 17.25 -14.30
N THR A 152 -0.32 17.75 -13.10
CA THR A 152 0.86 18.59 -12.86
C THR A 152 2.17 17.79 -12.97
N TYR A 153 2.18 16.54 -12.49
CA TYR A 153 3.34 15.64 -12.58
C TYR A 153 3.71 15.31 -14.03
N TRP A 154 2.75 14.91 -14.87
CA TRP A 154 3.05 14.64 -16.29
C TRP A 154 3.45 15.90 -17.05
N TYR A 155 2.83 17.06 -16.77
CA TYR A 155 3.27 18.33 -17.34
C TYR A 155 4.74 18.62 -17.02
N VAL A 156 5.13 18.57 -15.73
CA VAL A 156 6.53 18.78 -15.31
C VAL A 156 7.48 17.74 -15.92
N PHE A 157 7.06 16.49 -16.02
CA PHE A 157 7.86 15.40 -16.59
C PHE A 157 8.13 15.55 -18.10
N PHE A 158 7.21 16.16 -18.86
CA PHE A 158 7.39 16.36 -20.30
C PHE A 158 8.07 17.69 -20.69
N LEU A 159 8.27 18.62 -19.75
CA LEU A 159 8.97 19.89 -20.00
C LEU A 159 10.46 19.72 -20.34
N ASP A 160 11.11 18.71 -19.76
CA ASP A 160 12.56 18.54 -19.78
C ASP A 160 12.96 17.06 -19.92
N LYS A 161 13.66 16.76 -21.00
CA LYS A 161 14.19 15.44 -21.33
C LYS A 161 15.45 15.10 -20.53
N THR A 162 16.20 16.10 -20.03
CA THR A 162 17.41 15.85 -19.22
C THR A 162 17.06 15.27 -17.85
N ALA A 163 15.94 15.70 -17.26
CA ALA A 163 15.38 15.17 -16.02
C ALA A 163 14.66 13.81 -16.17
N TRP A 164 14.71 13.17 -17.35
CA TRP A 164 14.01 11.91 -17.59
C TRP A 164 14.68 10.72 -16.88
N ASN A 165 13.87 9.89 -16.22
CA ASN A 165 14.28 8.61 -15.66
C ASN A 165 13.10 7.63 -15.66
N ASN A 166 13.36 6.34 -15.89
CA ASN A 166 12.42 5.24 -15.73
C ASN A 166 11.72 5.24 -14.35
N HIS A 167 12.44 5.62 -13.28
CA HIS A 167 11.85 5.72 -11.93
C HIS A 167 10.79 6.81 -11.86
N SER A 168 11.08 7.98 -12.43
CA SER A 168 10.15 9.11 -12.53
C SER A 168 8.94 8.77 -13.40
N TYR A 169 9.13 7.98 -14.46
CA TYR A 169 8.04 7.46 -15.30
C TYR A 169 7.13 6.50 -14.53
N LEU A 170 7.71 5.59 -13.73
CA LEU A 170 6.97 4.64 -12.88
C LEU A 170 6.05 5.35 -11.88
N TYR A 171 6.46 6.46 -11.26
CA TYR A 171 5.61 7.19 -10.32
C TYR A 171 4.39 7.79 -11.02
N GLY A 172 4.56 8.27 -12.26
CA GLY A 172 3.45 8.71 -13.12
C GLY A 172 2.48 7.56 -13.41
N LEU A 173 2.98 6.37 -13.77
CA LEU A 173 2.13 5.19 -13.96
C LEU A 173 1.37 4.81 -12.69
N ILE A 174 2.02 4.82 -11.52
CA ILE A 174 1.39 4.51 -10.23
C ILE A 174 0.33 5.57 -9.86
N GLY A 175 0.62 6.87 -10.04
CA GLY A 175 -0.34 7.95 -9.79
C GLY A 175 -1.57 7.86 -10.70
N PHE A 176 -1.38 7.51 -11.97
CA PHE A 176 -2.47 7.25 -12.91
C PHE A 176 -3.29 6.02 -12.47
N GLN A 177 -2.65 4.91 -12.12
CA GLN A 177 -3.33 3.70 -11.63
C GLN A 177 -4.13 3.96 -10.34
N LEU A 178 -3.57 4.72 -9.39
CA LEU A 178 -4.28 5.17 -8.19
C LEU A 178 -5.49 6.05 -8.51
N THR A 179 -5.45 6.84 -9.59
CA THR A 179 -6.59 7.66 -10.05
C THR A 179 -7.79 6.79 -10.43
N LEU A 180 -7.56 5.57 -10.95
CA LEU A 180 -8.59 4.59 -11.30
C LEU A 180 -9.06 3.75 -10.09
N MET A 181 -8.16 3.44 -9.17
CA MET A 181 -8.40 2.55 -8.02
C MET A 181 -9.20 3.20 -6.88
N ASP A 182 -9.77 2.36 -6.01
CA ASP A 182 -10.46 2.76 -4.78
C ASP A 182 -9.52 2.82 -3.56
N GLY A 183 -8.42 3.58 -3.68
CA GLY A 183 -7.45 3.74 -2.59
C GLY A 183 -8.02 4.40 -1.32
N ASN A 184 -9.16 5.10 -1.42
CA ASN A 184 -9.76 5.84 -0.31
C ASN A 184 -10.71 5.04 0.61
N ARG A 185 -10.82 3.70 0.47
CA ARG A 185 -11.67 2.89 1.37
C ARG A 185 -11.04 2.61 2.74
N TYR A 186 -9.72 2.69 2.87
CA TYR A 186 -8.99 2.48 4.13
C TYR A 186 -8.07 3.64 4.50
N TRP A 187 -7.98 3.89 5.82
CA TRP A 187 -7.18 4.94 6.47
C TRP A 187 -7.21 6.30 5.76
N SER A 188 -8.42 6.77 5.45
CA SER A 188 -8.68 7.94 4.61
C SER A 188 -9.57 8.98 5.31
N VAL A 189 -9.34 10.27 5.03
CA VAL A 189 -10.24 11.35 5.45
C VAL A 189 -11.61 11.21 4.76
N ASP A 190 -11.62 10.77 3.50
CA ASP A 190 -12.86 10.49 2.76
C ASP A 190 -13.76 9.46 3.46
N GLY A 191 -13.17 8.38 4.01
CA GLY A 191 -13.92 7.36 4.75
C GLY A 191 -14.37 7.83 6.14
N LEU A 192 -13.63 8.74 6.78
CA LEU A 192 -14.09 9.39 8.02
C LEU A 192 -15.30 10.32 7.76
N ARG A 193 -15.31 11.03 6.62
CA ARG A 193 -16.43 11.88 6.19
C ARG A 193 -17.63 11.09 5.67
N ARG A 194 -17.40 10.01 4.93
CA ARG A 194 -18.44 9.17 4.28
C ARG A 194 -18.36 7.72 4.80
N PRO A 195 -19.18 7.34 5.81
CA PRO A 195 -19.12 6.02 6.43
C PRO A 195 -19.35 4.86 5.45
N SER A 196 -20.18 5.05 4.42
CA SER A 196 -20.53 4.00 3.44
C SER A 196 -19.37 3.48 2.60
N ILE A 197 -18.28 4.24 2.47
CA ILE A 197 -17.05 3.79 1.77
C ILE A 197 -15.95 3.34 2.74
N ARG A 198 -16.18 3.44 4.05
CA ARG A 198 -15.14 3.21 5.07
C ARG A 198 -15.00 1.73 5.40
N ASN A 199 -13.79 1.19 5.32
CA ASN A 199 -13.51 -0.25 5.36
C ASN A 199 -14.22 -1.06 4.25
N ALA A 200 -14.90 -0.44 3.30
CA ALA A 200 -15.59 -1.13 2.22
C ALA A 200 -14.58 -1.89 1.35
N HIS A 201 -14.93 -3.13 0.97
CA HIS A 201 -14.10 -3.96 0.11
C HIS A 201 -13.76 -3.27 -1.22
N VAL A 202 -12.59 -3.62 -1.75
CA VAL A 202 -12.12 -3.23 -3.09
C VAL A 202 -12.04 -4.45 -3.99
N PRO A 203 -12.22 -4.32 -5.31
CA PRO A 203 -12.05 -5.44 -6.24
C PRO A 203 -10.58 -5.87 -6.32
N LEU A 204 -10.35 -7.16 -6.57
CA LEU A 204 -9.02 -7.77 -6.66
C LEU A 204 -8.14 -7.15 -7.76
N TRP A 205 -8.72 -6.59 -8.82
CA TRP A 205 -7.97 -5.93 -9.89
C TRP A 205 -7.13 -4.75 -9.41
N ASN A 206 -7.55 -4.02 -8.35
CA ASN A 206 -6.75 -2.93 -7.77
C ASN A 206 -5.37 -3.42 -7.33
N TYR A 207 -5.33 -4.57 -6.66
CA TYR A 207 -4.08 -5.20 -6.24
C TYR A 207 -3.34 -5.86 -7.42
N THR A 208 -4.09 -6.49 -8.33
CA THR A 208 -3.52 -7.20 -9.48
C THR A 208 -2.74 -6.24 -10.40
N LEU A 209 -3.32 -5.08 -10.73
CA LEU A 209 -2.69 -4.10 -11.61
C LEU A 209 -1.41 -3.51 -10.99
N LEU A 210 -1.42 -3.15 -9.69
CA LEU A 210 -0.21 -2.68 -8.99
C LEU A 210 0.87 -3.78 -8.90
N ARG A 211 0.50 -5.01 -8.55
CA ARG A 211 1.45 -6.14 -8.46
C ARG A 211 2.07 -6.44 -9.82
N THR A 212 1.29 -6.43 -10.89
CA THR A 212 1.77 -6.59 -12.27
C THR A 212 2.69 -5.43 -12.69
N GLN A 213 2.36 -4.19 -12.35
CA GLN A 213 3.22 -3.03 -12.61
C GLN A 213 4.61 -3.17 -11.95
N ILE A 214 4.66 -3.65 -10.71
CA ILE A 214 5.92 -3.85 -9.97
C ILE A 214 6.66 -5.11 -10.45
N PHE A 215 5.94 -6.18 -10.81
CA PHE A 215 6.53 -7.36 -11.47
C PHE A 215 7.24 -6.97 -12.78
N ILE A 216 6.62 -6.14 -13.62
CA ILE A 216 7.19 -5.66 -14.89
C ILE A 216 8.48 -4.87 -14.64
N VAL A 217 8.54 -4.04 -13.59
CA VAL A 217 9.77 -3.27 -13.25
C VAL A 217 10.95 -4.21 -12.98
N TYR A 218 10.78 -5.21 -12.10
CA TYR A 218 11.83 -6.19 -11.84
C TYR A 218 12.17 -7.01 -13.09
N PHE A 219 11.17 -7.64 -13.72
CA PHE A 219 11.41 -8.59 -14.80
C PHE A 219 12.05 -7.94 -16.04
N ILE A 220 11.66 -6.72 -16.41
CA ILE A 220 12.28 -5.98 -17.52
C ILE A 220 13.67 -5.45 -17.12
N ALA A 221 13.89 -5.04 -15.87
CA ALA A 221 15.23 -4.69 -15.38
C ALA A 221 16.19 -5.89 -15.39
N GLY A 222 15.68 -7.10 -15.10
CA GLY A 222 16.42 -8.36 -15.20
C GLY A 222 16.72 -8.75 -16.64
N ILE A 223 15.73 -8.65 -17.54
CA ILE A 223 15.95 -8.87 -18.99
C ILE A 223 16.99 -7.90 -19.55
N LYS A 224 17.01 -6.64 -19.10
CA LYS A 224 18.04 -5.66 -19.49
C LYS A 224 19.43 -5.91 -18.88
N LYS A 225 19.54 -6.80 -17.89
CA LYS A 225 20.81 -7.28 -17.32
C LYS A 225 21.34 -8.56 -17.98
N LEU A 226 20.65 -9.10 -19.00
CA LEU A 226 21.14 -10.19 -19.85
C LEU A 226 22.09 -9.72 -20.96
N ASP A 227 22.35 -8.41 -21.05
CA ASP A 227 23.31 -7.83 -21.98
C ASP A 227 24.76 -8.18 -21.57
N ALA A 228 25.66 -8.31 -22.55
CA ALA A 228 27.06 -8.69 -22.33
C ALA A 228 27.77 -7.71 -21.38
N ASP A 229 27.51 -6.41 -21.52
CA ASP A 229 28.08 -5.36 -20.66
C ASP A 229 27.75 -5.55 -19.17
N TRP A 230 26.66 -6.26 -18.84
CA TRP A 230 26.31 -6.60 -17.46
C TRP A 230 26.74 -8.02 -17.08
N VAL A 231 26.53 -9.01 -17.97
CA VAL A 231 26.84 -10.43 -17.68
C VAL A 231 28.34 -10.66 -17.50
N GLU A 232 29.18 -9.95 -18.25
CA GLU A 232 30.65 -10.02 -18.16
C GLU A 232 31.23 -9.09 -17.06
N GLY A 233 30.40 -8.25 -16.44
CA GLY A 233 30.77 -7.37 -15.33
C GLY A 233 31.56 -6.11 -15.71
N TYR A 234 31.48 -5.67 -16.98
CA TYR A 234 32.08 -4.42 -17.46
C TYR A 234 31.38 -3.17 -16.89
N SER A 235 30.05 -3.15 -16.95
CA SER A 235 29.20 -2.16 -16.28
C SER A 235 29.54 -2.08 -14.80
N MET A 236 29.48 -0.88 -14.19
CA MET A 236 29.52 -0.70 -12.74
C MET A 236 30.64 -1.46 -11.96
N SER A 237 31.73 -1.89 -12.62
CA SER A 237 32.72 -2.82 -12.04
C SER A 237 33.38 -2.29 -10.75
N TYR A 238 33.52 -0.97 -10.65
CA TYR A 238 34.01 -0.28 -9.45
C TYR A 238 33.12 -0.49 -8.21
N LEU A 239 31.83 -0.81 -8.36
CA LEU A 239 30.85 -0.89 -7.27
C LEU A 239 31.27 -1.91 -6.18
N ALA A 240 31.92 -3.02 -6.58
CA ALA A 240 32.46 -4.02 -5.66
C ALA A 240 33.55 -3.50 -4.71
N HIS A 241 34.20 -2.37 -5.04
CA HIS A 241 35.16 -1.72 -4.15
C HIS A 241 34.48 -1.02 -2.96
N HIS A 242 33.18 -0.69 -3.06
CA HIS A 242 32.45 -0.02 -1.99
C HIS A 242 32.40 -0.85 -0.69
N ARG A 243 32.33 -0.17 0.46
CA ARG A 243 32.41 -0.80 1.79
C ARG A 243 31.26 -1.76 2.10
N LEU A 244 30.10 -1.57 1.46
CA LEU A 244 28.96 -2.49 1.57
C LEU A 244 29.29 -3.92 1.10
N PHE A 245 30.34 -4.10 0.30
CA PHE A 245 30.82 -5.40 -0.14
C PHE A 245 32.03 -5.93 0.64
N ASP A 246 32.52 -5.20 1.66
CA ASP A 246 33.64 -5.65 2.52
C ASP A 246 33.42 -7.06 3.11
N PRO A 247 32.21 -7.45 3.58
CA PRO A 247 31.97 -8.82 4.08
C PRO A 247 32.20 -9.92 3.03
N PHE A 248 31.97 -9.65 1.74
CA PHE A 248 32.24 -10.61 0.66
C PHE A 248 33.73 -10.63 0.29
N LYS A 249 34.42 -9.48 0.36
CA LYS A 249 35.87 -9.34 0.13
C LYS A 249 36.74 -10.08 1.15
N VAL A 250 36.18 -10.56 2.27
CA VAL A 250 36.88 -11.46 3.22
C VAL A 250 37.05 -12.87 2.65
N VAL A 251 36.18 -13.30 1.71
CA VAL A 251 36.10 -14.68 1.20
C VAL A 251 36.39 -14.77 -0.30
N LEU A 252 36.12 -13.70 -1.05
CA LEU A 252 36.28 -13.62 -2.50
C LEU A 252 37.16 -12.43 -2.90
N PRO A 253 38.01 -12.56 -3.93
CA PRO A 253 38.70 -11.41 -4.54
C PRO A 253 37.68 -10.45 -5.17
N VAL A 254 38.01 -9.16 -5.27
CA VAL A 254 37.05 -8.08 -5.61
C VAL A 254 36.43 -8.25 -7.00
N GLU A 255 37.15 -8.89 -7.92
CA GLU A 255 36.72 -9.26 -9.26
C GLU A 255 35.57 -10.28 -9.23
N LEU A 256 35.68 -11.31 -8.37
CA LEU A 256 34.61 -12.29 -8.16
C LEU A 256 33.45 -11.71 -7.34
N VAL A 257 33.70 -10.73 -6.46
CA VAL A 257 32.63 -9.97 -5.80
C VAL A 257 31.86 -9.13 -6.83
N SER A 258 32.54 -8.50 -7.78
CA SER A 258 31.89 -7.80 -8.90
C SER A 258 31.07 -8.77 -9.76
N LEU A 259 31.67 -9.85 -10.25
CA LEU A 259 31.01 -10.75 -11.19
C LEU A 259 29.85 -11.54 -10.55
N LEU A 260 30.05 -12.09 -9.35
CA LEU A 260 29.07 -12.99 -8.72
C LEU A 260 28.05 -12.25 -7.86
N VAL A 261 28.47 -11.25 -7.05
CA VAL A 261 27.59 -10.59 -6.08
C VAL A 261 26.89 -9.37 -6.68
N VAL A 262 27.62 -8.50 -7.38
CA VAL A 262 27.01 -7.32 -8.03
C VAL A 262 26.25 -7.73 -9.29
N HIS A 263 26.92 -8.36 -10.24
CA HIS A 263 26.36 -8.65 -11.56
C HIS A 263 25.42 -9.86 -11.55
N GLY A 264 25.93 -11.04 -11.18
CA GLY A 264 25.14 -12.26 -11.04
C GLY A 264 23.99 -12.10 -10.03
N GLY A 265 24.28 -11.62 -8.83
CA GLY A 265 23.28 -11.36 -7.79
C GLY A 265 22.19 -10.37 -8.21
N GLY A 266 22.57 -9.23 -8.83
CA GLY A 266 21.62 -8.25 -9.33
C GLY A 266 20.75 -8.76 -10.49
N LEU A 267 21.33 -9.50 -11.43
CA LEU A 267 20.63 -10.14 -12.55
C LEU A 267 19.62 -11.19 -12.06
N VAL A 268 20.07 -12.13 -11.22
CA VAL A 268 19.22 -13.20 -10.69
C VAL A 268 18.11 -12.62 -9.82
N LEU A 269 18.40 -11.60 -9.00
CA LEU A 269 17.36 -10.97 -8.18
C LEU A 269 16.31 -10.27 -9.03
N ASP A 270 16.68 -9.44 -10.01
CA ASP A 270 15.67 -8.73 -10.83
C ASP A 270 14.83 -9.70 -11.69
N LEU A 271 15.43 -10.75 -12.26
CA LEU A 271 14.69 -11.77 -13.01
C LEU A 271 13.72 -12.59 -12.13
N THR A 272 14.04 -12.80 -10.85
CA THR A 272 13.26 -13.70 -9.98
C THR A 272 12.36 -12.99 -8.96
N ALA A 273 12.69 -11.77 -8.53
CA ALA A 273 12.01 -11.06 -7.44
C ALA A 273 10.50 -10.93 -7.66
N GLY A 274 10.08 -10.62 -8.89
CA GLY A 274 8.67 -10.57 -9.25
C GLY A 274 7.93 -11.88 -8.94
N PHE A 275 8.49 -13.02 -9.37
CA PHE A 275 7.92 -14.35 -9.09
C PHE A 275 8.00 -14.70 -7.59
N LEU A 276 9.16 -14.49 -6.96
CA LEU A 276 9.40 -14.86 -5.56
C LEU A 276 8.53 -14.07 -4.57
N LEU A 277 8.11 -12.85 -4.91
CA LEU A 277 7.15 -12.05 -4.12
C LEU A 277 5.71 -12.57 -4.22
N PHE A 278 5.32 -13.20 -5.34
CA PHE A 278 3.95 -13.71 -5.51
C PHE A 278 3.64 -14.91 -4.63
N PHE A 279 4.51 -15.93 -4.57
CA PHE A 279 4.22 -17.16 -3.83
C PHE A 279 4.39 -17.00 -2.31
N ASP A 280 3.42 -17.48 -1.53
CA ASP A 280 3.44 -17.37 -0.05
C ASP A 280 4.71 -17.96 0.60
N ALA A 281 5.24 -19.06 0.05
CA ALA A 281 6.41 -19.75 0.59
C ALA A 281 7.74 -19.02 0.33
N THR A 282 7.89 -18.36 -0.82
CA THR A 282 9.14 -17.64 -1.17
C THR A 282 9.13 -16.19 -0.72
N ARG A 283 7.94 -15.60 -0.51
CA ARG A 283 7.78 -14.17 -0.19
C ARG A 283 8.63 -13.68 0.99
N PRO A 284 8.83 -14.39 2.12
CA PRO A 284 9.68 -13.91 3.21
C PRO A 284 11.14 -13.70 2.78
N TYR A 285 11.69 -14.64 2.00
CA TYR A 285 13.04 -14.54 1.44
C TYR A 285 13.12 -13.44 0.37
N ALA A 286 12.09 -13.34 -0.48
CA ALA A 286 11.98 -12.28 -1.48
C ALA A 286 11.99 -10.89 -0.82
N PHE A 287 11.22 -10.68 0.24
CA PHE A 287 11.20 -9.45 1.03
C PHE A 287 12.58 -9.11 1.59
N PHE A 288 13.31 -10.09 2.14
CA PHE A 288 14.66 -9.87 2.64
C PHE A 288 15.61 -9.39 1.54
N PHE A 289 15.74 -10.14 0.44
CA PHE A 289 16.68 -9.79 -0.64
C PHE A 289 16.30 -8.51 -1.39
N VAL A 290 15.01 -8.30 -1.68
CA VAL A 290 14.51 -7.08 -2.32
C VAL A 290 14.71 -5.86 -1.41
N SER A 291 14.46 -6.00 -0.10
CA SER A 291 14.67 -4.87 0.83
C SER A 291 16.15 -4.56 1.00
N TYR A 292 17.01 -5.58 1.11
CA TYR A 292 18.46 -5.41 1.14
C TYR A 292 18.96 -4.70 -0.12
N PHE A 293 18.54 -5.16 -1.30
CA PHE A 293 18.91 -4.57 -2.59
C PHE A 293 18.51 -3.09 -2.70
N HIS A 294 17.28 -2.72 -2.33
CA HIS A 294 16.87 -1.30 -2.39
C HIS A 294 17.59 -0.43 -1.35
N CYS A 295 17.78 -0.92 -0.12
CA CYS A 295 18.57 -0.23 0.92
C CYS A 295 20.06 -0.10 0.55
N MET A 296 20.61 -1.04 -0.24
CA MET A 296 21.94 -0.97 -0.81
C MET A 296 21.99 0.05 -1.96
N ASN A 297 21.03 0.01 -2.88
CA ASN A 297 20.91 0.95 -4.00
C ASN A 297 20.75 2.41 -3.54
N SER A 298 20.04 2.68 -2.44
CA SER A 298 19.90 4.03 -1.87
C SER A 298 21.18 4.58 -1.21
N GLN A 299 22.21 3.76 -1.04
CA GLN A 299 23.54 4.18 -0.57
C GLN A 299 24.56 4.21 -1.70
N LEU A 300 24.38 3.34 -2.71
CA LEU A 300 25.28 3.21 -3.86
C LEU A 300 24.98 4.20 -5.00
N PHE A 301 23.71 4.61 -5.17
CA PHE A 301 23.28 5.39 -6.33
C PHE A 301 22.39 6.57 -5.93
N SER A 302 22.67 7.74 -6.48
CA SER A 302 21.82 8.95 -6.37
C SER A 302 20.60 8.88 -7.30
N ILE A 303 19.76 7.84 -7.13
CA ILE A 303 18.57 7.56 -7.96
C ILE A 303 17.25 8.08 -7.35
N GLY A 304 17.37 9.04 -6.43
CA GLY A 304 16.26 9.69 -5.74
C GLY A 304 15.37 8.73 -4.95
N MET A 305 14.07 9.03 -4.91
CA MET A 305 13.09 8.32 -4.07
C MET A 305 12.79 6.86 -4.49
N PHE A 306 13.53 6.28 -5.43
CA PHE A 306 13.18 5.00 -6.06
C PHE A 306 13.23 3.82 -5.08
N SER A 307 14.36 3.63 -4.40
CA SER A 307 14.52 2.55 -3.40
C SER A 307 13.42 2.61 -2.34
N TYR A 308 13.12 3.80 -1.81
CA TYR A 308 12.07 4.00 -0.80
C TYR A 308 10.68 3.69 -1.36
N THR A 309 10.43 4.00 -2.64
CA THR A 309 9.16 3.69 -3.32
C THR A 309 9.02 2.18 -3.55
N MET A 310 10.08 1.46 -3.93
CA MET A 310 10.05 0.01 -4.12
C MET A 310 10.00 -0.77 -2.78
N LEU A 311 10.56 -0.22 -1.71
CA LEU A 311 10.32 -0.69 -0.35
C LEU A 311 8.84 -0.51 0.04
N ALA A 312 8.24 0.64 -0.28
CA ALA A 312 6.84 0.92 0.02
C ALA A 312 5.84 0.11 -0.84
N THR A 313 6.21 -0.35 -2.04
CA THR A 313 5.36 -1.23 -2.86
C THR A 313 5.42 -2.69 -2.40
N SER A 314 6.53 -3.14 -1.82
CA SER A 314 6.73 -4.55 -1.43
C SER A 314 5.59 -5.11 -0.54
N PRO A 315 5.07 -4.41 0.49
CA PRO A 315 3.90 -4.85 1.27
C PRO A 315 2.62 -5.14 0.48
N LEU A 316 2.46 -4.65 -0.76
CA LEU A 316 1.31 -4.99 -1.62
C LEU A 316 1.25 -6.49 -1.96
N PHE A 317 2.37 -7.21 -1.92
CA PHE A 317 2.41 -8.65 -2.23
C PHE A 317 1.92 -9.54 -1.08
N CYS A 318 1.90 -9.04 0.16
CA CYS A 318 1.33 -9.73 1.31
C CYS A 318 -0.19 -9.91 1.21
N TYR A 319 -0.78 -10.70 2.12
CA TYR A 319 -2.25 -10.80 2.25
C TYR A 319 -2.87 -9.41 2.49
N PRO A 320 -3.94 -9.01 1.78
CA PRO A 320 -4.49 -7.65 1.83
C PRO A 320 -4.86 -7.11 3.22
N ASP A 321 -5.17 -8.00 4.16
CA ASP A 321 -5.51 -7.70 5.55
C ASP A 321 -4.29 -7.65 6.51
N TRP A 322 -3.06 -7.80 6.01
CA TRP A 322 -1.84 -7.74 6.83
C TRP A 322 -1.75 -6.53 7.76
N PRO A 323 -2.21 -5.31 7.40
CA PRO A 323 -2.13 -4.17 8.32
C PRO A 323 -3.05 -4.38 9.52
N ARG A 324 -4.22 -4.99 9.35
CA ARG A 324 -5.13 -5.32 10.46
C ARG A 324 -4.48 -6.32 11.41
N ARG A 325 -3.86 -7.38 10.87
CA ARG A 325 -3.12 -8.39 11.66
C ARG A 325 -1.91 -7.81 12.39
N PHE A 326 -1.21 -6.85 11.76
CA PHE A 326 -0.09 -6.13 12.35
C PHE A 326 -0.55 -5.20 13.48
N PHE A 327 -1.50 -4.31 13.21
CA PHE A 327 -1.97 -3.34 14.21
C PHE A 327 -2.73 -3.97 15.38
N ALA A 328 -3.35 -5.14 15.18
CA ALA A 328 -3.98 -5.92 16.26
C ALA A 328 -3.01 -6.43 17.33
N ARG A 329 -1.68 -6.42 17.08
CA ARG A 329 -0.65 -6.85 18.04
C ARG A 329 -0.17 -5.74 18.97
N PHE A 330 -0.53 -4.47 18.74
CA PHE A 330 -0.09 -3.38 19.63
C PHE A 330 -0.88 -3.35 20.95
N PRO A 331 -0.20 -3.10 22.10
CA PRO A 331 -0.85 -2.91 23.39
C PRO A 331 -1.98 -1.87 23.39
N SER A 332 -2.99 -2.10 24.23
CA SER A 332 -4.24 -1.32 24.31
C SER A 332 -4.04 0.20 24.43
N PHE A 333 -2.96 0.63 25.09
CA PHE A 333 -2.66 2.06 25.29
C PHE A 333 -2.12 2.74 24.02
N LEU A 334 -1.40 2.02 23.15
CA LEU A 334 -1.06 2.50 21.80
C LEU A 334 -2.30 2.44 20.88
N THR A 335 -3.22 1.50 21.14
CA THR A 335 -4.51 1.42 20.44
C THR A 335 -5.55 2.44 20.92
N CYS A 336 -5.14 3.66 21.31
CA CYS A 336 -6.04 4.81 21.44
C CYS A 336 -6.83 5.09 20.13
N TYR A 337 -6.26 4.72 18.98
CA TYR A 337 -6.92 4.71 17.67
C TYR A 337 -7.96 3.58 17.45
N ARG A 338 -8.17 2.65 18.39
CA ARG A 338 -9.06 1.48 18.20
C ARG A 338 -10.54 1.84 18.18
N THR A 339 -10.95 2.74 19.07
CA THR A 339 -12.37 3.08 19.32
C THR A 339 -13.07 3.69 18.10
N THR A 340 -12.37 4.45 17.27
CA THR A 340 -12.95 5.05 16.05
C THR A 340 -13.01 4.09 14.88
N PHE A 341 -12.28 2.96 14.88
CA PHE A 341 -11.97 2.20 13.64
C PHE A 341 -12.60 0.80 13.53
N HIS A 342 -13.15 0.25 14.62
CA HIS A 342 -13.78 -1.09 14.62
C HIS A 342 -15.26 -1.11 15.05
N SER A 343 -15.85 0.06 15.34
CA SER A 343 -17.26 0.19 15.75
C SER A 343 -18.18 0.49 14.57
N GLU A 344 -19.15 -0.39 14.32
CA GLU A 344 -20.31 -0.10 13.47
C GLU A 344 -21.39 0.75 14.19
N SER A 345 -21.29 0.88 15.51
CA SER A 345 -22.30 1.60 16.30
C SER A 345 -22.19 3.14 16.12
N PRO A 346 -23.31 3.89 15.91
CA PRO A 346 -23.23 5.32 15.59
C PRO A 346 -22.85 6.27 16.75
N LYS A 347 -22.84 5.79 18.01
CA LYS A 347 -23.12 6.64 19.19
C LYS A 347 -21.95 7.45 19.77
N HIS A 348 -20.70 7.25 19.32
CA HIS A 348 -19.54 7.98 19.85
C HIS A 348 -18.81 8.76 18.73
N ARG A 349 -19.28 9.98 18.43
CA ARG A 349 -18.89 10.69 17.20
C ARG A 349 -18.19 12.05 17.32
N PHE A 350 -18.03 12.63 18.53
CA PHE A 350 -17.73 14.07 18.64
C PHE A 350 -16.44 14.48 19.38
N PHE A 351 -15.79 13.60 20.16
CA PHE A 351 -14.83 14.08 21.17
C PHE A 351 -13.37 14.34 20.71
N PHE A 352 -12.98 13.97 19.49
CA PHE A 352 -11.56 13.94 19.11
C PHE A 352 -11.06 14.97 18.08
N ILE A 353 -11.96 15.75 17.45
CA ILE A 353 -11.53 16.79 16.49
C ILE A 353 -11.03 18.07 17.20
N SER A 354 -11.58 18.39 18.39
CA SER A 354 -11.14 19.54 19.20
C SER A 354 -9.73 19.37 19.79
N SER A 355 -9.36 18.13 20.17
CA SER A 355 -8.17 17.89 20.98
C SER A 355 -6.83 18.14 20.26
N LEU A 356 -6.79 18.07 18.92
CA LEU A 356 -5.56 18.36 18.16
C LEU A 356 -5.25 19.86 18.02
N PHE A 357 -6.21 20.76 18.27
CA PHE A 357 -6.02 22.21 18.14
C PHE A 357 -5.97 22.97 19.47
N THR A 358 -6.15 22.29 20.62
CA THR A 358 -6.28 22.96 21.93
C THR A 358 -5.26 22.56 22.99
N ASN A 359 -4.62 21.38 22.90
CA ASN A 359 -3.90 20.78 24.04
C ASN A 359 -2.42 20.40 23.79
N LYS A 360 -1.67 21.21 23.02
CA LYS A 360 -0.19 21.14 23.01
C LYS A 360 0.56 22.46 22.75
N ALA A 361 -0.03 23.59 23.13
CA ALA A 361 0.55 24.94 23.00
C ALA A 361 0.86 25.63 24.36
N ARG A 362 1.03 24.86 25.45
CA ARG A 362 1.32 25.37 26.81
C ARG A 362 2.33 24.51 27.59
N THR A 363 3.51 24.29 27.02
CA THR A 363 4.77 24.00 27.75
C THR A 363 5.94 24.16 26.77
N PHE A 364 7.08 24.66 27.25
CA PHE A 364 8.31 24.93 26.47
C PHE A 364 8.22 25.96 25.33
N LEU A 365 8.29 27.24 25.72
CA LEU A 365 9.11 28.22 25.00
C LEU A 365 9.59 29.30 26.00
N PRO A 366 10.87 29.74 25.99
CA PRO A 366 11.37 30.76 26.91
C PRO A 366 10.85 32.17 26.58
N SER A 367 10.90 33.06 27.57
CA SER A 367 10.43 34.46 27.46
C SER A 367 11.36 35.33 26.60
N TYR A 368 10.90 35.77 25.43
CA TYR A 368 11.41 36.96 24.73
C TYR A 368 10.25 37.76 24.09
N CYS A 369 10.54 39.00 23.68
CA CYS A 369 9.61 40.12 23.50
C CYS A 369 8.27 39.82 22.82
N ARG A 370 7.18 40.39 23.37
CA ARG A 370 5.82 40.35 22.81
C ARG A 370 5.45 41.73 22.28
N PHE A 371 5.75 41.98 21.00
CA PHE A 371 5.25 43.17 20.30
C PHE A 371 3.73 43.30 20.39
N SER A 372 3.25 44.53 20.61
CA SER A 372 1.83 44.86 20.69
C SER A 372 1.51 46.04 19.77
N LEU A 373 1.01 45.76 18.58
CA LEU A 373 0.46 46.79 17.69
C LEU A 373 -0.95 47.17 18.15
N ARG A 374 -1.14 48.44 18.53
CA ARG A 374 -2.46 49.05 18.71
C ARG A 374 -2.70 50.03 17.56
N VAL A 375 -3.90 50.00 16.99
CA VAL A 375 -4.31 50.88 15.89
C VAL A 375 -5.52 51.68 16.36
N ASP A 376 -5.29 52.97 16.64
CA ASP A 376 -6.33 53.94 16.96
C ASP A 376 -6.24 55.10 15.95
N ALA A 377 -7.40 55.51 15.41
CA ALA A 377 -7.63 56.74 14.65
C ALA A 377 -6.50 57.23 13.71
N GLY A 378 -5.95 56.34 12.88
CA GLY A 378 -5.11 56.72 11.73
C GLY A 378 -3.61 56.90 11.98
N LYS A 379 -3.08 56.48 13.14
CA LYS A 379 -1.62 56.32 13.33
C LYS A 379 -1.26 54.94 13.88
N ILE A 380 -0.22 54.34 13.32
CA ILE A 380 0.40 53.12 13.84
C ILE A 380 1.66 53.55 14.60
N THR A 381 1.80 53.10 15.84
CA THR A 381 3.02 53.25 16.63
C THR A 381 3.39 51.90 17.22
N ALA A 382 4.68 51.55 17.17
CA ALA A 382 5.19 50.32 17.74
C ALA A 382 6.23 50.66 18.83
N THR A 383 6.06 50.08 20.01
CA THR A 383 7.04 50.06 21.09
C THR A 383 7.40 48.61 21.41
N CYS A 384 8.67 48.39 21.80
CA CYS A 384 9.25 47.07 22.06
C CYS A 384 8.85 46.55 23.45
#